data_AF-A0A967KIR9-F1
#
_entry.id   AF-A0A967KIR9-F1
#
_cell.length_a   1.000
_cell.length_b   1.000
_cell.length_c   1.000
_cell.angle_alpha   90.00
_cell.angle_beta   90.00
_cell.angle_gamma   90.00
#
_symmetry.space_group_name_H-M   'P 1'
#
loop_
_entity.id
_entity.type
_entity.pdbx_description
1 polymer ?
#
loop_
_entity_poly.entity_id
_entity_poly.type
_entity_poly.pdbx_seq_one_letter_code
_entity_poly.pdbx_strand_id
1 'polypeptide(L)' 'SNADGRLKPEMFVRAVVSSQVAAEGKIIDPELADKHICPMHPEVVKDDLSTCDLCGMDLVSATSLG' A
#
# COMPACT_ATOMS: atom_id res chain seq x y z
N SER A 1 -9.64 -26.90 16.47
CA SER A 1 -9.03 -26.12 15.39
C SER A 1 -9.86 -24.88 15.10
N ASN A 2 -9.23 -23.73 14.89
CA ASN A 2 -9.91 -22.50 14.49
C ASN A 2 -9.90 -22.40 12.95
N ALA A 3 -10.84 -23.10 12.31
CA ALA A 3 -10.90 -23.15 10.84
C ALA A 3 -11.24 -21.78 10.22
N ASP A 4 -11.98 -20.94 10.97
CA ASP A 4 -12.50 -19.66 10.50
C ASP A 4 -11.63 -18.45 10.93
N GLY A 5 -10.49 -18.69 11.58
CA GLY A 5 -9.56 -17.63 11.98
C GLY A 5 -10.09 -16.61 12.99
N ARG A 6 -11.22 -16.88 13.66
CA ARG A 6 -11.85 -15.92 14.59
C ARG A 6 -11.10 -15.85 15.91
N LEU A 7 -10.76 -14.64 16.34
CA LEU A 7 -10.16 -14.37 17.64
C LEU A 7 -11.25 -14.00 18.65
N LYS A 8 -11.14 -14.53 19.88
CA LYS A 8 -12.02 -14.13 20.99
C LYS A 8 -11.44 -12.89 21.69
N PRO A 9 -12.28 -12.06 22.35
CA PRO A 9 -11.79 -11.02 23.25
C PRO A 9 -10.79 -11.60 24.27
N GLU A 10 -9.74 -10.86 24.60
CA GLU A 10 -8.61 -11.25 25.47
C GLU A 10 -7.63 -12.31 24.92
N MET A 11 -7.69 -12.61 23.62
CA MET A 11 -6.71 -13.49 22.96
C MET A 11 -5.53 -12.70 22.38
N PHE A 12 -4.30 -13.02 22.78
CA PHE A 12 -3.09 -12.46 22.19
C PHE A 12 -2.60 -13.32 21.02
N VAL A 13 -2.23 -12.68 19.92
CA VAL A 13 -1.59 -13.34 18.77
C VAL A 13 -0.26 -12.67 18.45
N ARG A 14 0.70 -13.45 17.96
CA ARG A 14 1.96 -12.95 17.41
C ARG A 14 2.00 -13.26 15.93
N ALA A 15 1.95 -12.21 15.11
CA ALA A 15 2.13 -12.32 13.67
C ALA A 15 3.52 -11.78 13.30
N VAL A 16 4.16 -12.41 12.34
CA VAL A 16 5.39 -11.92 11.71
C VAL A 16 5.01 -11.51 10.30
N VAL A 17 5.10 -10.21 10.01
CA VAL A 17 4.90 -9.69 8.65
C VAL A 17 6.29 -9.50 8.06
N SER A 18 6.57 -10.18 6.96
CA SER A 18 7.80 -9.99 6.18
C SER A 18 7.45 -9.40 4.82
N SER A 19 7.88 -8.17 4.57
CA SER A 19 7.84 -7.58 3.24
C SER A 19 9.10 -7.98 2.48
N GLN A 20 8.96 -8.50 1.27
CA GLN A 20 10.12 -8.67 0.39
C GLN A 20 10.52 -7.29 -0.12
N VAL A 21 11.77 -6.94 0.10
CA VAL A 21 12.34 -5.65 -0.26
C VAL A 21 13.19 -5.86 -1.50
N ALA A 22 12.96 -5.09 -2.57
CA ALA A 22 13.82 -5.11 -3.75
C ALA A 22 15.25 -4.69 -3.38
N ALA A 23 16.22 -4.99 -4.24
CA ALA A 23 17.65 -4.78 -3.98
C ALA A 23 18.03 -3.35 -3.52
N GLU A 24 17.18 -2.37 -3.82
CA GLU A 24 17.34 -0.95 -3.46
C GLU A 24 16.52 -0.47 -2.25
N GLY A 25 15.99 -1.38 -1.42
CA GLY A 25 15.25 -0.98 -0.21
C GLY A 25 13.76 -0.71 -0.45
N LYS A 26 13.29 -0.97 -1.67
CA LYS A 26 12.00 -0.56 -2.18
C LYS A 26 10.96 -1.68 -2.04
N ILE A 27 9.89 -1.43 -1.31
CA ILE A 27 8.74 -2.35 -1.22
C ILE A 27 7.76 -1.96 -2.32
N ILE A 28 8.08 -2.34 -3.56
CA ILE A 28 7.22 -2.09 -4.71
C ILE A 28 6.52 -3.38 -5.11
N ASP A 29 5.20 -3.33 -5.09
CA ASP A 29 4.39 -4.30 -5.81
C ASP A 29 4.54 -3.98 -7.31
N PRO A 30 5.02 -4.91 -8.15
CA PRO A 30 5.25 -4.64 -9.58
C PRO A 30 3.97 -4.19 -10.30
N GLU A 31 2.79 -4.54 -9.80
CA GLU A 31 1.51 -4.09 -10.33
C GLU A 31 1.21 -2.59 -10.04
N LEU A 32 1.97 -1.96 -9.15
CA LEU A 32 1.88 -0.54 -8.81
C LEU A 32 2.98 0.30 -9.46
N ALA A 33 3.95 -0.30 -10.16
CA ALA A 33 5.12 0.40 -10.68
C ALA A 33 4.79 1.56 -11.63
N ASP A 34 3.71 1.42 -12.41
CA ASP A 34 3.20 2.41 -13.37
C ASP A 34 2.01 3.23 -12.84
N LYS A 35 1.66 3.07 -11.55
CA LYS A 35 0.53 3.76 -10.95
C LYS A 35 0.97 5.00 -10.16
N HIS A 36 0.09 5.98 -10.13
CA HIS A 36 0.25 7.26 -9.46
C HIS A 36 -0.76 7.38 -8.34
N ILE A 37 -0.28 7.74 -7.15
CA ILE A 37 -1.03 7.73 -5.90
C ILE A 37 -0.99 9.12 -5.27
N CYS A 38 -2.09 9.55 -4.66
CA CYS A 38 -2.10 10.80 -3.92
C CYS A 38 -1.42 10.59 -2.56
N PRO A 39 -0.39 11.39 -2.19
CA PRO A 39 0.30 11.23 -0.92
C PRO A 39 -0.60 11.43 0.30
N MET A 40 -1.73 12.13 0.13
CA MET A 40 -2.73 12.35 1.18
C MET A 40 -3.94 11.39 1.09
N HIS A 41 -4.19 10.82 -0.08
CA HIS A 41 -5.33 9.93 -0.34
C HIS A 41 -4.85 8.67 -1.08
N PRO A 42 -4.28 7.68 -0.37
CA PRO A 42 -3.70 6.49 -0.98
C PRO A 42 -4.70 5.64 -1.78
N GLU A 43 -6.01 5.82 -1.53
CA GLU A 43 -7.09 5.17 -2.27
C GLU A 43 -7.24 5.70 -3.71
N VAL A 44 -6.72 6.90 -3.98
CA VAL A 44 -6.72 7.49 -5.33
C VAL A 44 -5.51 6.97 -6.09
N VAL A 45 -5.75 5.98 -6.94
CA VAL A 45 -4.74 5.37 -7.81
C VAL A 45 -5.12 5.61 -9.27
N LYS A 46 -4.24 6.24 -10.05
CA LYS A 46 -4.43 6.49 -11.48
C LYS A 46 -3.21 6.02 -12.28
N ASP A 47 -3.40 5.76 -13.56
CA ASP A 47 -2.30 5.38 -14.45
C ASP A 47 -1.47 6.61 -14.90
N ASP A 48 -2.06 7.81 -14.84
CA ASP A 48 -1.41 9.07 -15.25
C ASP A 48 -0.99 9.97 -14.06
N LEU A 49 0.03 10.80 -14.28
CA LEU A 49 0.45 11.93 -13.40
C LEU A 49 -0.56 13.08 -13.45
N SER A 50 -1.81 12.81 -13.06
CA SER A 50 -2.84 13.84 -12.94
C SER A 50 -2.85 14.45 -11.53
N THR A 51 -3.74 15.40 -11.33
CA THR A 51 -4.12 15.86 -10.00
C THR A 51 -5.15 14.93 -9.35
N CYS A 52 -5.13 14.90 -8.02
CA CYS A 52 -6.08 14.18 -7.18
C CYS A 52 -7.44 14.88 -7.18
N ASP A 53 -8.52 14.15 -7.45
CA ASP A 53 -9.86 14.73 -7.53
C ASP A 53 -10.43 15.14 -6.16
N LEU A 54 -9.82 14.67 -5.07
CA LEU A 54 -10.25 14.97 -3.70
C LEU A 54 -9.60 16.24 -3.13
N CYS A 55 -8.31 16.45 -3.39
CA CYS A 55 -7.55 17.57 -2.81
C CYS A 55 -6.85 18.47 -3.81
N GLY A 56 -6.87 18.13 -5.10
CA GLY A 56 -6.23 18.91 -6.16
C GLY A 56 -4.70 18.88 -6.15
N MET A 57 -4.06 18.08 -5.29
CA MET A 57 -2.60 17.91 -5.30
C MET A 57 -2.17 16.99 -6.43
N ASP A 58 -0.94 17.16 -6.90
CA ASP A 58 -0.34 16.28 -7.91
C ASP A 58 -0.18 14.86 -7.35
N LEU A 59 -0.56 13.87 -8.16
CA LEU A 59 -0.29 12.47 -7.87
C LEU A 59 1.21 12.22 -8.01
N VAL A 60 1.77 11.39 -7.13
CA VAL A 60 3.17 10.97 -7.20
C VAL A 60 3.23 9.51 -7.59
N SER A 61 4.28 9.07 -8.28
CA SER A 61 4.39 7.65 -8.65
C SER A 61 4.45 6.80 -7.39
N ALA A 62 3.72 5.68 -7.38
CA ALA A 62 3.79 4.69 -6.31
C ALA A 62 5.23 4.20 -6.13
N THR A 63 5.96 4.13 -7.24
CA THR A 63 7.40 3.94 -7.27
C THR A 63 8.13 5.03 -6.46
N SER A 64 7.80 6.31 -6.49
CA SER A 64 8.52 7.30 -5.65
C SER A 64 8.14 7.26 -4.15
N LEU A 65 7.03 6.64 -3.78
CA LEU A 65 6.56 6.53 -2.40
C LEU A 65 7.15 5.33 -1.63
N GLY A 66 7.64 4.32 -2.36
CA GLY A 66 8.25 3.10 -1.82
C GLY A 66 9.76 3.15 -1.70
#